data_AF-A0A933LVF7-F1
#
_entry.id   AF-A0A933LVF7-F1
#
_cell.length_a   1.000
_cell.length_b   1.000
_cell.length_c   1.000
_cell.angle_alpha   90.00
_cell.angle_beta   90.00
_cell.angle_gamma   90.00
#
_symmetry.space_group_name_H-M   'P 1'
#
loop_
_entity.id
_entity.type
_entity.pdbx_description
1 polymer ?
#
loop_
_entity_poly.entity_id
_entity_poly.type
_entity_poly.pdbx_seq_one_letter_code
_entity_poly.pdbx_strand_id
1 'polypeptide(L)' 'MFLKIDADEHPEVSKRFGVAGIPDARVLETDGTEVARFIGFKDASEVLGILRAARGGRRASGSGR' A
#
# COMPACT_ATOMS: atom_id res chain seq x y z
N MET A 1 -6.44 8.87 -2.87
CA MET A 1 -5.89 9.16 -4.20
C MET A 1 -5.28 7.88 -4.74
N PHE A 2 -5.45 7.59 -6.03
CA PHE A 2 -4.75 6.48 -6.68
C PHE A 2 -3.59 7.04 -7.49
N LEU A 3 -2.41 6.45 -7.30
CA LEU A 3 -1.21 6.78 -8.05
C LEU A 3 -0.75 5.51 -8.76
N LYS A 4 -0.44 5.65 -10.05
CA LYS A 4 0.28 4.64 -10.82
C LYS A 4 1.67 5.20 -11.07
N ILE A 5 2.68 4.43 -10.74
CA ILE A 5 4.08 4.77 -10.96
C ILE A 5 4.63 3.70 -11.90
N ASP A 6 5.26 4.14 -12.99
CA ASP A 6 6.04 3.24 -13.84
C ASP A 6 7.39 2.97 -13.16
N ALA A 7 7.67 1.71 -12.87
CA ALA A 7 8.85 1.30 -12.11
C ALA A 7 10.15 1.45 -12.93
N ASP A 8 10.06 1.39 -14.27
CA ASP A 8 11.18 1.48 -15.18
C ASP A 8 11.55 2.96 -15.43
N GLU A 9 10.56 3.84 -15.49
CA GLU A 9 10.78 5.30 -15.60
C GLU A 9 11.20 5.94 -14.26
N HIS A 10 10.81 5.33 -13.13
CA HIS A 10 11.10 5.84 -11.77
C HIS A 10 11.85 4.82 -10.88
N PRO A 11 13.07 4.41 -11.27
CA PRO A 11 13.85 3.40 -10.54
C PRO A 11 14.21 3.84 -9.11
N GLU A 12 14.28 5.15 -8.84
CA GLU A 12 14.51 5.71 -7.51
C GLU A 12 13.36 5.40 -6.55
N VAL A 13 12.11 5.43 -7.04
CA VAL A 13 10.93 5.08 -6.25
C VAL A 13 10.92 3.59 -5.99
N SER A 14 11.17 2.78 -7.02
CA SER A 14 11.29 1.32 -6.91
C SER A 14 12.33 0.91 -5.87
N LYS A 15 13.51 1.56 -5.89
CA LYS A 15 14.58 1.33 -4.91
C LYS A 15 14.18 1.78 -3.51
N ARG A 16 13.60 2.98 -3.37
CA ARG A 16 13.18 3.53 -2.07
C ARG A 16 12.18 2.62 -1.35
N PHE A 17 11.23 2.07 -2.10
CA PHE A 17 10.21 1.19 -1.54
C PHE A 17 10.62 -0.29 -1.53
N GLY A 18 11.73 -0.68 -2.16
CA GLY A 18 12.16 -2.08 -2.24
C GLY A 18 11.19 -2.92 -3.07
N VAL A 19 10.80 -2.40 -4.24
CA VAL A 19 10.01 -3.15 -5.23
C VAL A 19 10.89 -4.24 -5.83
N ALA A 20 10.48 -5.50 -5.65
CA ALA A 20 11.23 -6.68 -6.10
C ALA A 20 10.48 -7.47 -7.19
N GLY A 21 9.24 -7.09 -7.49
CA GLY A 21 8.41 -7.71 -8.51
C GLY A 21 7.17 -6.87 -8.77
N ILE A 22 6.68 -6.86 -10.01
CA ILE A 22 5.52 -6.09 -10.44
C ILE A 22 4.34 -7.01 -10.82
N PRO A 23 3.08 -6.57 -10.63
CA PRO A 23 2.68 -5.33 -9.97
C PRO A 23 2.93 -5.36 -8.45
N ASP A 24 3.44 -4.26 -7.89
CA ASP A 24 3.57 -4.01 -6.43
C ASP A 24 2.67 -2.81 -6.11
N ALA A 25 1.70 -3.02 -5.23
CA ALA A 25 0.74 -1.99 -4.85
C ALA A 25 0.79 -1.77 -3.34
N ARG A 26 0.78 -0.49 -2.95
CA ARG A 26 0.92 -0.06 -1.56
C ARG A 26 -0.15 0.96 -1.22
N VAL A 27 -0.57 0.91 0.05
CA VAL A 27 -1.48 1.87 0.64
C VAL A 27 -0.68 2.63 1.68
N LEU A 28 -0.57 3.94 1.48
CA LEU A 28 0.15 4.84 2.35
C LEU A 28 -0.82 5.83 3.00
N GLU A 29 -0.55 6.21 4.24
CA GLU A 29 -1.13 7.40 4.86
C GLU A 29 -0.54 8.68 4.25
N THR A 30 -1.12 9.82 4.57
CA THR A 30 -0.69 11.12 4.00
C THR A 30 0.71 11.55 4.45
N ASP A 31 1.21 10.99 5.55
CA ASP A 31 2.59 11.20 6.04
C ASP A 31 3.61 10.23 5.40
N GLY A 32 3.15 9.32 4.53
CA GLY A 32 3.98 8.32 3.87
C GLY A 32 4.10 6.99 4.60
N THR A 33 3.45 6.80 5.76
CA THR A 33 3.43 5.52 6.49
C THR A 33 2.72 4.44 5.68
N GLU A 34 3.38 3.31 5.44
CA GLU A 34 2.76 2.16 4.76
C GLU A 34 1.81 1.41 5.71
N VAL A 35 0.55 1.25 5.30
CA VAL A 35 -0.49 0.55 6.07
C VAL A 35 -0.95 -0.75 5.42
N ALA A 36 -0.66 -0.95 4.13
CA ALA A 36 -0.83 -2.22 3.45
C ALA A 36 0.06 -2.32 2.20
N ARG A 37 0.43 -3.55 1.85
CA ARG A 37 1.14 -3.89 0.61
C ARG A 37 0.62 -5.19 0.05
N PHE A 38 0.54 -5.28 -1.28
CA PHE A 38 0.30 -6.54 -1.99
C PHE A 38 1.10 -6.59 -3.29
N ILE A 39 1.57 -7.79 -3.63
CA ILE A 39 2.35 -8.06 -4.85
C ILE A 39 1.56 -9.06 -5.70
N GLY A 40 1.57 -8.85 -7.01
CA GLY A 40 0.86 -9.67 -7.98
C GLY A 40 -0.58 -9.21 -8.21
N PHE A 41 -1.24 -9.89 -9.13
CA PHE A 41 -2.62 -9.59 -9.50
C PHE A 41 -3.58 -9.93 -8.35
N LYS A 42 -4.59 -9.09 -8.17
CA LYS A 42 -5.70 -9.28 -7.25
C LYS A 42 -6.99 -8.88 -7.91
N ASP A 43 -8.07 -9.57 -7.59
CA ASP A 43 -9.39 -9.12 -8.05
C ASP A 43 -9.88 -7.90 -7.24
N ALA A 44 -10.90 -7.22 -7.76
CA ALA A 44 -11.42 -6.01 -7.14
C ALA A 44 -11.99 -6.24 -5.73
N SER A 45 -12.53 -7.43 -5.46
CA SER A 45 -13.10 -7.76 -4.16
C SER A 45 -12.00 -7.95 -3.10
N GLU A 46 -10.89 -8.58 -3.48
CA GLU A 46 -9.70 -8.69 -2.63
C GLU A 46 -9.11 -7.31 -2.32
N VAL A 47 -8.90 -6.48 -3.35
CA VAL A 47 -8.36 -5.13 -3.17
C VAL A 47 -9.26 -4.30 -2.26
N LEU A 48 -10.58 -4.38 -2.44
CA LEU A 48 -11.54 -3.69 -1.59
C LEU A 48 -11.49 -4.18 -0.13
N GLY A 49 -11.30 -5.48 0.09
CA GLY A 49 -11.07 -6.04 1.41
C GLY A 49 -9.84 -5.47 2.10
N ILE A 50 -8.71 -5.40 1.38
CA ILE A 50 -7.45 -4.83 1.88
C ILE A 50 -7.63 -3.36 2.28
N LEU A 51 -8.26 -2.56 1.40
CA LEU A 51 -8.49 -1.13 1.67
C LEU A 51 -9.41 -0.90 2.88
N ARG A 52 -10.43 -1.75 3.07
CA ARG A 52 -11.31 -1.69 4.25
C ARG A 52 -10.55 -2.03 5.53
N ALA A 53 -9.71 -3.06 5.50
CA ALA A 53 -8.91 -3.48 6.65
C ALA A 53 -7.88 -2.41 7.05
N ALA A 54 -7.15 -1.85 6.08
CA ALA A 54 -6.18 -0.76 6.31
C ALA A 54 -6.84 0.45 7.00
N ARG A 55 -8.06 0.82 6.57
CA ARG A 55 -8.82 1.91 7.19
C ARG A 55 -9.31 1.59 8.62
N GLY A 56 -9.60 0.33 8.90
CA GLY A 56 -10.15 -0.17 10.16
C GLY A 56 -9.12 -0.39 11.27
N GLY A 57 -7.87 -0.72 10.91
CA GLY A 57 -6.76 -0.89 11.86
C GLY A 57 -6.46 0.36 12.72
N ARG A 58 -6.89 1.54 12.24
CA ARG A 58 -6.76 2.84 12.92
C ARG A 58 -7.64 2.99 14.18
N ARG A 59 -8.56 2.07 14.46
CA ARG A 59 -9.43 2.13 15.65
C ARG A 59 -8.92 1.32 16.84
N ALA A 60 -7.89 0.49 16.68
CA ALA A 60 -7.47 -0.47 17.71
C ALA A 60 -6.24 -0.05 18.53
N SER A 61 -5.54 1.04 18.20
CA SER A 61 -4.32 1.46 18.90
C SER A 61 -4.47 2.68 19.82
N GLY A 62 -5.71 3.14 20.05
CA GLY A 62 -6.02 4.20 21.03
C GLY A 62 -6.51 3.62 22.36
N SER A 63 -5.67 2.90 23.11
CA SER A 63 -5.95 2.53 24.51
C SER A 63 -4.67 2.18 25.29
N GLY A 64 -4.44 2.91 26.38
CA GLY A 64 -3.44 2.61 27.43
C GLY A 64 -2.55 3.82 27.68
N ARG A 65 -3.01 4.83 28.44
CA ARG A 65 -2.80 4.99 29.90
C ARG A 65 -1.33 4.93 30.31
#